data_AF-A0A254SHG4-F1
#
_entry.id   AF-A0A254SHG4-F1
#
_cell.length_a   1.000
_cell.length_b   1.000
_cell.length_c   1.000
_cell.angle_alpha   90.00
_cell.angle_beta   90.00
_cell.angle_gamma   90.00
#
_symmetry.space_group_name_H-M   'P 1'
#
loop_
_entity.id
_entity.type
_entity.pdbx_description
1 polymer ?
#
loop_
_entity_poly.entity_id
_entity_poly.type
_entity_poly.pdbx_seq_one_letter_code
_entity_poly.pdbx_strand_id
1 'polypeptide(L)'
;MKNFCKKVWFLGLLCVLCGCFFTSCSETVSADDERILPPDTSRSIDYRLYPNDMAKNDSAAANLARGIALYLHPGASYTLSFDIDPSQPIPELQLFRTYNIKGVEGRLGFTKVRSLLPTVVGNRYVYSFICGENKMSVWFTSLGVNGEYYKGTVNNISLTGIGTNSDHFSINLIVVGAMENTLDGMNTNELANYMLKLFREKYYGVTIDTLYVRYAHNHPTLGSLYPANQPWVAGMSSEDVFVSDLADWPEKELQSSLNIMLVHSIGANDIMGFSHLFAGVLGSGRENSVVIGTHVRKSPSEYELLSSNSIALTAIHETGHAFGLRHTSTTRRDLNLSNLSGFVPSDISGDLSNIEDGLTDTPFCEYILNSGLYKQAAEDAIDSRGACAREGVASRVKASIYTCPDLDNIMFPVTVDGYENATFTAQQMELIRSTLMIIPH
;
A
#
# COMPACT_ATOMS: atom_id res chain seq x y z
N MET A 1 -57.00 45.66 4.71
CA MET A 1 -55.74 46.04 5.41
C MET A 1 -55.21 45.00 6.41
N LYS A 2 -56.03 44.17 7.09
CA LYS A 2 -55.55 43.17 8.07
C LYS A 2 -54.66 42.02 7.49
N ASN A 3 -54.76 41.72 6.20
CA ASN A 3 -53.95 40.66 5.57
C ASN A 3 -52.60 41.13 5.01
N PHE A 4 -52.37 42.45 4.91
CA PHE A 4 -51.10 42.99 4.43
C PHE A 4 -50.05 43.00 5.55
N CYS A 5 -50.46 43.27 6.79
CA CYS A 5 -49.53 43.29 7.93
C CYS A 5 -48.99 41.90 8.32
N LYS A 6 -49.74 40.81 8.09
CA LYS A 6 -49.25 39.45 8.37
C LYS A 6 -48.15 38.98 7.41
N LYS A 7 -48.16 39.43 6.14
CA LYS A 7 -47.14 39.03 5.16
C LYS A 7 -45.83 39.82 5.31
N VAL A 8 -45.89 41.07 5.76
CA VAL A 8 -44.71 41.89 6.03
C VAL A 8 -43.95 41.39 7.27
N TRP A 9 -44.67 40.88 8.27
CA TRP A 9 -44.03 40.32 9.47
C TRP A 9 -43.31 38.99 9.20
N PHE A 10 -43.87 38.14 8.34
CA PHE A 10 -43.21 36.90 7.90
C PHE A 10 -41.94 37.18 7.08
N LEU A 11 -41.95 38.21 6.23
CA LEU A 11 -40.77 38.60 5.45
C LEU A 11 -39.67 39.19 6.35
N GLY A 12 -40.04 40.00 7.35
CA GLY A 12 -39.11 40.53 8.35
C GLY A 12 -38.46 39.44 9.19
N LEU A 13 -39.23 38.44 9.64
CA LEU A 13 -38.71 37.30 10.40
C LEU A 13 -37.78 36.41 9.55
N LEU A 14 -38.10 36.23 8.27
CA LEU A 14 -37.26 35.47 7.33
C LEU A 14 -35.93 36.21 7.04
N CYS A 15 -35.95 37.54 6.94
CA CYS A 15 -34.73 38.33 6.79
C CYS A 15 -33.84 38.32 8.05
N VAL A 16 -34.43 38.33 9.25
CA VAL A 16 -33.67 38.21 10.51
C VAL A 16 -33.09 36.79 10.67
N LEU A 17 -33.85 35.75 10.35
CA LEU A 17 -33.36 34.37 10.36
C LEU A 17 -32.25 34.15 9.32
N CYS A 18 -32.39 34.67 8.10
CA CYS A 18 -31.31 34.62 7.11
C CYS A 18 -30.07 35.43 7.54
N GLY A 19 -30.23 36.57 8.23
CA GLY A 19 -29.10 37.34 8.77
C GLY A 19 -28.33 36.60 9.88
N CYS A 20 -29.01 35.78 10.68
CA CYS A 20 -28.38 34.95 11.72
C CYS A 20 -27.69 33.69 11.17
N PHE A 21 -28.05 33.21 9.96
CA PHE A 21 -27.34 32.10 9.31
C PHE A 21 -26.07 32.53 8.55
N PHE A 22 -25.87 33.83 8.28
CA PHE A 22 -24.66 34.37 7.64
C PHE A 22 -23.71 35.10 8.59
N THR A 23 -23.94 35.03 9.92
CA THR A 23 -23.04 35.62 10.94
C THR A 23 -22.37 34.58 11.84
N SER A 24 -22.49 33.29 11.52
CA SER A 24 -21.46 32.30 11.88
C SER A 24 -20.36 32.27 10.82
N CYS A 25 -19.89 33.45 10.41
CA CYS A 25 -18.55 33.58 9.90
C CYS A 25 -17.64 33.31 11.09
N SER A 26 -16.86 32.25 10.98
CA SER A 26 -15.67 32.03 11.79
C SER A 26 -14.99 33.37 12.07
N GLU A 27 -14.53 33.56 13.29
CA GLU A 27 -13.41 34.46 13.52
C GLU A 27 -12.28 33.97 12.60
N THR A 28 -12.20 34.54 11.39
CA THR A 28 -10.95 34.63 10.65
C THR A 28 -10.10 35.57 11.49
N VAL A 29 -9.45 34.99 12.50
CA VAL A 29 -8.22 35.55 13.01
C VAL A 29 -7.35 35.74 11.79
N SER A 30 -7.09 36.99 11.45
CA SER A 30 -6.17 37.39 10.40
C SER A 30 -4.84 36.69 10.67
N ALA A 31 -4.57 35.60 9.95
CA ALA A 31 -3.31 34.89 10.00
C ALA A 31 -2.26 35.69 9.23
N ASP A 32 -1.90 36.87 9.74
CA ASP A 32 -0.86 37.71 9.14
C ASP A 32 0.57 37.24 9.52
N ASP A 33 0.73 36.10 10.20
CA ASP A 33 2.04 35.54 10.57
C ASP A 33 2.16 34.00 10.44
N GLU A 34 1.18 33.29 9.86
CA GLU A 34 1.30 31.84 9.72
C GLU A 34 2.26 31.48 8.56
N ARG A 35 3.55 31.38 8.87
CA ARG A 35 4.59 31.08 7.89
C ARG A 35 4.46 29.64 7.40
N ILE A 36 4.11 29.50 6.13
CA ILE A 36 4.01 28.22 5.44
C ILE A 36 5.42 27.73 5.07
N LEU A 37 5.76 26.53 5.51
CA LEU A 37 7.02 25.84 5.23
C LEU A 37 6.72 24.64 4.31
N PRO A 38 6.65 24.83 2.98
CA PRO A 38 6.39 23.71 2.08
C PRO A 38 7.50 22.66 2.16
N PRO A 39 7.28 21.42 1.74
CA PRO A 39 8.35 20.43 1.63
C PRO A 39 9.54 20.94 0.80
N ASP A 40 10.75 20.56 1.19
CA ASP A 40 12.02 21.01 0.61
C ASP A 40 12.26 20.34 -0.75
N THR A 41 11.82 21.03 -1.82
CA THR A 41 11.98 20.56 -3.21
C THR A 41 13.41 20.57 -3.74
N SER A 42 14.38 21.07 -2.96
CA SER A 42 15.79 20.93 -3.32
C SER A 42 16.29 19.49 -3.19
N ARG A 43 15.49 18.62 -2.57
CA ARG A 43 15.74 17.19 -2.38
C ARG A 43 14.58 16.39 -2.94
N SER A 44 14.86 15.16 -3.36
CA SER A 44 13.82 14.20 -3.66
C SER A 44 13.08 13.79 -2.37
N ILE A 45 11.76 13.68 -2.45
CA ILE A 45 10.94 13.18 -1.35
C ILE A 45 10.71 11.69 -1.61
N ASP A 46 11.65 10.88 -1.11
CA ASP A 46 11.68 9.45 -1.40
C ASP A 46 11.08 8.59 -0.28
N TYR A 47 11.05 9.12 0.94
CA TYR A 47 10.61 8.38 2.13
C TYR A 47 9.11 8.49 2.37
N ARG A 48 8.52 7.39 2.81
CA ARG A 48 7.07 7.20 2.91
C ARG A 48 6.74 6.56 4.24
N LEU A 49 5.62 6.96 4.83
CA LEU A 49 4.99 6.24 5.93
C LEU A 49 3.64 5.72 5.49
N TYR A 50 3.42 4.46 5.83
CA TYR A 50 2.15 3.79 5.71
C TYR A 50 1.54 3.62 7.10
N PRO A 51 0.21 3.68 7.21
CA PRO A 51 -0.46 3.53 8.49
C PRO A 51 -0.28 2.12 9.04
N ASN A 52 0.01 2.02 10.34
CA ASN A 52 0.20 0.77 11.09
C ASN A 52 1.44 -0.05 10.66
N ASP A 53 2.26 0.47 9.76
CA ASP A 53 3.57 -0.11 9.46
C ASP A 53 4.48 -0.03 10.70
N MET A 54 5.00 -1.18 11.10
CA MET A 54 5.83 -1.32 12.32
C MET A 54 7.33 -1.27 12.03
N ALA A 55 7.74 -1.15 10.76
CA ALA A 55 9.14 -0.98 10.41
C ALA A 55 9.75 0.26 11.09
N LYS A 56 11.08 0.28 11.30
CA LYS A 56 11.75 1.33 12.09
C LYS A 56 11.59 2.72 11.48
N ASN A 57 11.59 2.81 10.15
CA ASN A 57 11.34 4.05 9.42
C ASN A 57 12.31 5.20 9.79
N ASP A 58 13.55 4.87 10.19
CA ASP A 58 14.56 5.86 10.62
C ASP A 58 14.88 6.88 9.51
N SER A 59 14.88 6.44 8.25
CA SER A 59 15.12 7.36 7.12
C SER A 59 13.96 8.35 6.92
N ALA A 60 12.71 7.90 7.12
CA ALA A 60 11.55 8.79 7.15
C ALA A 60 11.61 9.74 8.36
N ALA A 61 12.02 9.25 9.54
CA ALA A 61 12.20 10.07 10.74
C ALA A 61 13.19 11.21 10.48
N ALA A 62 14.38 10.89 9.93
CA ALA A 62 15.42 11.85 9.61
C ALA A 62 14.98 12.94 8.60
N ASN A 63 13.95 12.67 7.79
CA ASN A 63 13.47 13.58 6.76
C ASN A 63 12.10 14.21 7.07
N LEU A 64 11.44 13.84 8.18
CA LEU A 64 10.09 14.29 8.53
C LEU A 64 9.94 15.83 8.48
N ALA A 65 10.97 16.54 8.99
CA ALA A 65 10.95 17.99 9.06
C ALA A 65 10.98 18.69 7.69
N ARG A 66 11.54 18.03 6.68
CA ARG A 66 11.77 18.61 5.34
C ARG A 66 10.87 18.02 4.27
N GLY A 67 10.24 16.88 4.50
CA GLY A 67 9.33 16.27 3.55
C GLY A 67 9.44 14.76 3.55
N ILE A 68 8.36 14.11 3.99
CA ILE A 68 8.05 12.71 3.68
C ILE A 68 6.62 12.61 3.15
N ALA A 69 6.29 11.50 2.51
CA ALA A 69 4.94 11.18 2.07
C ALA A 69 4.20 10.34 3.11
N LEU A 70 2.96 10.69 3.43
CA LEU A 70 2.03 9.93 4.25
C LEU A 70 0.92 9.38 3.35
N TYR A 71 0.73 8.07 3.36
CA TYR A 71 -0.35 7.41 2.62
C TYR A 71 -1.60 7.31 3.50
N LEU A 72 -2.70 7.93 3.06
CA LEU A 72 -3.89 8.11 3.89
C LEU A 72 -5.15 7.69 3.14
N HIS A 73 -5.96 6.84 3.78
CA HIS A 73 -7.31 6.46 3.38
C HIS A 73 -8.37 7.42 3.94
N PRO A 74 -9.45 7.68 3.19
CA PRO A 74 -10.47 8.63 3.56
C PRO A 74 -11.30 8.13 4.75
N GLY A 75 -11.71 9.05 5.62
CA GLY A 75 -12.57 8.74 6.78
C GLY A 75 -11.87 8.10 7.99
N ALA A 76 -10.65 7.57 7.81
CA ALA A 76 -9.84 7.08 8.93
C ALA A 76 -9.23 8.22 9.76
N SER A 77 -9.03 7.92 11.04
CA SER A 77 -8.35 8.78 12.01
C SER A 77 -6.89 8.36 12.14
N TYR A 78 -5.98 9.31 12.08
CA TYR A 78 -4.55 9.09 12.09
C TYR A 78 -3.88 9.75 13.28
N THR A 79 -2.81 9.12 13.73
CA THR A 79 -1.87 9.70 14.68
C THR A 79 -0.45 9.51 14.16
N LEU A 80 0.23 10.62 13.90
CA LEU A 80 1.67 10.65 13.66
C LEU A 80 2.37 10.98 14.99
N SER A 81 3.37 10.19 15.38
CA SER A 81 4.10 10.42 16.63
C SER A 81 5.59 10.16 16.50
N PHE A 82 6.37 10.84 17.34
CA PHE A 82 7.82 10.63 17.48
C PHE A 82 8.28 11.11 18.86
N ASP A 83 9.50 10.72 19.26
CA ASP A 83 10.06 11.07 20.56
C ASP A 83 10.39 12.56 20.69
N ILE A 84 10.23 13.10 21.90
CA ILE A 84 10.56 14.50 22.21
C ILE A 84 12.09 14.66 22.24
N ASP A 85 12.60 15.63 21.47
CA ASP A 85 13.94 16.19 21.64
C ASP A 85 13.88 17.35 22.65
N PRO A 86 14.40 17.19 23.88
CA PRO A 86 14.29 18.22 24.92
C PRO A 86 15.16 19.46 24.63
N SER A 87 16.05 19.39 23.64
CA SER A 87 16.91 20.52 23.24
C SER A 87 16.20 21.51 22.31
N GLN A 88 15.05 21.15 21.77
CA GLN A 88 14.32 21.96 20.81
C GLN A 88 12.93 22.39 21.31
N PRO A 89 12.42 23.54 20.84
CA PRO A 89 11.02 23.90 21.05
C PRO A 89 10.06 22.91 20.37
N ILE A 90 8.82 22.90 20.85
CA ILE A 90 7.75 22.08 20.29
C ILE A 90 7.53 22.43 18.81
N PRO A 91 7.67 21.47 17.88
CA PRO A 91 7.44 21.73 16.46
C PRO A 91 5.95 21.66 16.09
N GLU A 92 5.55 22.54 15.17
CA GLU A 92 4.27 22.44 14.45
C GLU A 92 4.43 21.51 13.24
N LEU A 93 3.50 20.59 13.05
CA LEU A 93 3.41 19.76 11.84
C LEU A 93 2.52 20.44 10.81
N GLN A 94 3.08 20.71 9.63
CA GLN A 94 2.31 21.20 8.48
C GLN A 94 2.14 20.07 7.46
N LEU A 95 0.92 19.93 6.95
CA LEU A 95 0.51 18.88 6.01
C LEU A 95 0.13 19.51 4.67
N PHE A 96 0.54 18.88 3.56
CA PHE A 96 0.42 19.44 2.21
C PHE A 96 -0.15 18.45 1.20
N ARG A 97 -0.92 18.95 0.24
CA ARG A 97 -1.26 18.26 -1.02
C ARG A 97 -0.34 18.74 -2.13
N THR A 98 -0.12 17.89 -3.12
CA THR A 98 0.56 18.29 -4.36
C THR A 98 -0.42 18.71 -5.44
N TYR A 99 0.02 19.60 -6.32
CA TYR A 99 -0.64 19.90 -7.59
C TYR A 99 0.39 20.04 -8.71
N ASN A 100 -0.01 19.70 -9.94
CA ASN A 100 0.84 19.87 -11.10
C ASN A 100 0.94 21.36 -11.45
N ILE A 101 2.17 21.87 -11.55
CA ILE A 101 2.41 23.25 -11.99
C ILE A 101 2.23 23.29 -13.51
N LYS A 102 1.19 23.99 -13.97
CA LYS A 102 0.89 24.11 -15.41
C LYS A 102 2.11 24.66 -16.17
N GLY A 103 2.48 23.99 -17.26
CA GLY A 103 3.55 24.43 -18.15
C GLY A 103 4.97 24.02 -17.74
N VAL A 104 5.14 23.26 -16.65
CA VAL A 104 6.45 22.66 -16.30
C VAL A 104 6.26 21.19 -15.95
N GLU A 105 6.59 20.33 -16.89
CA GLU A 105 6.55 18.88 -16.70
C GLU A 105 7.48 18.45 -15.56
N GLY A 106 7.00 17.58 -14.67
CA GLY A 106 7.77 17.07 -13.53
C GLY A 106 7.90 18.00 -12.31
N ARG A 107 7.33 19.22 -12.32
CA ARG A 107 7.30 20.08 -11.12
C ARG A 107 6.00 20.00 -10.36
N LEU A 108 6.11 19.67 -9.07
CA LEU A 108 5.01 19.64 -8.11
C LEU A 108 5.00 20.94 -7.29
N GLY A 109 3.82 21.55 -7.19
CA GLY A 109 3.52 22.60 -6.22
C GLY A 109 2.87 22.00 -4.98
N PHE A 110 2.93 22.71 -3.86
CA PHE A 110 2.36 22.27 -2.58
C PHE A 110 1.30 23.24 -2.08
N THR A 111 0.16 22.70 -1.66
CA THR A 111 -0.91 23.45 -1.02
C THR A 111 -1.08 22.93 0.40
N LYS A 112 -0.91 23.82 1.39
CA LYS A 112 -1.11 23.47 2.79
C LYS A 112 -2.56 23.05 3.04
N VAL A 113 -2.71 21.90 3.69
CA VAL A 113 -4.00 21.33 4.11
C VAL A 113 -4.29 21.72 5.55
N ARG A 114 -3.29 21.61 6.43
CA ARG A 114 -3.45 21.80 7.86
C ARG A 114 -2.12 22.11 8.53
N SER A 115 -2.19 22.79 9.66
CA SER A 115 -1.13 22.91 10.65
C SER A 115 -1.62 22.32 11.97
N LEU A 116 -0.77 21.56 12.65
CA LEU A 116 -1.11 20.81 13.85
C LEU A 116 -0.04 21.04 14.92
N LEU A 117 -0.47 21.43 16.12
CA LEU A 117 0.36 21.35 17.31
C LEU A 117 0.22 19.95 17.92
N PRO A 118 1.31 19.38 18.46
CA PRO A 118 1.24 18.07 19.08
C PRO A 118 0.58 18.16 20.45
N THR A 119 -0.05 17.07 20.84
CA THR A 119 -0.25 16.74 22.25
C THR A 119 0.96 15.97 22.77
N VAL A 120 1.29 16.13 24.05
CA VAL A 120 2.37 15.37 24.69
C VAL A 120 1.77 14.16 25.40
N VAL A 121 2.18 12.96 25.00
CA VAL A 121 1.78 11.69 25.63
C VAL A 121 3.03 10.94 26.04
N GLY A 122 3.28 10.87 27.35
CA GLY A 122 4.56 10.36 27.87
C GLY A 122 5.73 11.22 27.37
N ASN A 123 6.70 10.60 26.69
CA ASN A 123 7.85 11.29 26.09
C ASN A 123 7.72 11.50 24.57
N ARG A 124 6.49 11.57 24.05
CA ARG A 124 6.23 11.64 22.60
C ARG A 124 5.38 12.84 22.23
N TYR A 125 5.72 13.45 21.09
CA TYR A 125 4.82 14.35 20.38
C TYR A 125 3.83 13.53 19.57
N VAL A 126 2.54 13.87 19.68
CA VAL A 126 1.43 13.14 19.09
C VAL A 126 0.53 14.10 18.32
N TYR A 127 0.50 13.96 16.99
CA TYR A 127 -0.30 14.75 16.07
C TYR A 127 -1.48 13.92 15.57
N SER A 128 -2.69 14.31 15.93
CA SER A 128 -3.91 13.61 15.53
C SER A 128 -4.67 14.37 14.44
N PHE A 129 -5.12 13.66 13.41
CA PHE A 129 -5.87 14.24 12.30
C PHE A 129 -6.76 13.21 11.60
N ILE A 130 -7.68 13.68 10.78
CA ILE A 130 -8.58 12.83 9.97
C ILE A 130 -8.30 13.14 8.50
N CYS A 131 -8.23 12.11 7.67
CA CYS A 131 -8.15 12.28 6.22
C CYS A 131 -9.54 12.66 5.67
N GLY A 132 -9.73 13.95 5.40
CA GLY A 132 -10.98 14.50 4.85
C GLY A 132 -11.12 14.38 3.34
N GLU A 133 -10.31 13.52 2.71
CA GLU A 133 -10.37 13.24 1.27
C GLU A 133 -11.53 12.30 0.97
N ASN A 134 -11.90 12.18 -0.31
CA ASN A 134 -12.90 11.22 -0.78
C ASN A 134 -12.28 9.95 -1.39
N LYS A 135 -10.95 9.88 -1.46
CA LYS A 135 -10.17 8.75 -1.98
C LYS A 135 -8.83 8.68 -1.28
N MET A 136 -8.13 7.55 -1.41
CA MET A 136 -6.75 7.42 -0.94
C MET A 136 -5.92 8.59 -1.49
N SER A 137 -5.13 9.19 -0.62
CA SER A 137 -4.37 10.40 -0.92
C SER A 137 -3.02 10.35 -0.26
N VAL A 138 -2.05 11.00 -0.92
CA VAL A 138 -0.71 11.20 -0.37
C VAL A 138 -0.62 12.62 0.15
N TRP A 139 -0.32 12.77 1.44
CA TRP A 139 -0.02 14.06 2.05
C TRP A 139 1.47 14.17 2.34
N PHE A 140 2.02 15.36 2.21
CA PHE A 140 3.42 15.64 2.48
C PHE A 140 3.58 16.41 3.78
N THR A 141 4.70 16.23 4.46
CA THR A 141 4.95 16.85 5.77
C THR A 141 5.97 17.98 5.70
N SER A 142 5.90 18.88 6.67
CA SER A 142 7.07 19.60 7.19
C SER A 142 6.89 19.83 8.70
N LEU A 143 8.01 20.01 9.41
CA LEU A 143 7.99 20.43 10.82
C LEU A 143 8.58 21.82 10.93
N GLY A 144 7.87 22.71 11.60
CA GLY A 144 8.23 24.11 11.76
C GLY A 144 8.41 24.53 13.21
N VAL A 145 9.40 25.37 13.49
CA VAL A 145 9.55 26.12 14.74
C VAL A 145 9.90 27.56 14.39
N ASN A 146 9.09 28.51 14.85
CA ASN A 146 9.31 29.96 14.64
C ASN A 146 9.59 30.32 13.17
N GLY A 147 8.91 29.65 12.23
CA GLY A 147 9.05 29.94 10.81
C GLY A 147 10.32 29.40 10.14
N GLU A 148 11.07 28.53 10.80
CA GLU A 148 12.14 27.73 10.22
C GLU A 148 11.80 26.24 10.31
N TYR A 149 12.41 25.41 9.45
CA TYR A 149 12.30 23.97 9.59
C TYR A 149 12.89 23.51 10.93
N TYR A 150 12.23 22.56 11.56
CA TYR A 150 12.68 21.92 12.79
C TYR A 150 14.10 21.33 12.61
N LYS A 151 14.98 21.63 13.56
CA LYS A 151 16.39 21.22 13.57
C LYS A 151 16.71 20.12 14.59
N GLY A 152 15.70 19.67 15.34
CA GLY A 152 15.84 18.61 16.33
C GLY A 152 15.90 17.23 15.71
N THR A 153 16.24 16.27 16.56
CA THR A 153 16.23 14.86 16.18
C THR A 153 14.79 14.34 16.21
N VAL A 154 14.44 13.54 15.22
CA VAL A 154 13.17 12.80 15.16
C VAL A 154 13.54 11.32 15.19
N ASN A 155 13.09 10.61 16.22
CA ASN A 155 13.35 9.17 16.40
C ASN A 155 12.03 8.43 16.66
N ASN A 156 12.04 7.13 16.39
CA ASN A 156 10.92 6.22 16.66
C ASN A 156 9.61 6.76 16.07
N ILE A 157 9.65 7.20 14.81
CA ILE A 157 8.48 7.74 14.13
C ILE A 157 7.44 6.64 13.92
N SER A 158 6.15 6.96 14.08
CA SER A 158 5.08 6.01 13.82
C SER A 158 3.84 6.74 13.31
N LEU A 159 3.26 6.22 12.23
CA LEU A 159 1.96 6.61 11.71
C LEU A 159 0.96 5.49 12.01
N THR A 160 -0.01 5.76 12.86
CA THR A 160 -1.09 4.81 13.18
C THR A 160 -2.41 5.28 12.59
N GLY A 161 -3.20 4.33 12.09
CA GLY A 161 -4.50 4.57 11.46
C GLY A 161 -5.57 3.72 12.13
N ILE A 162 -6.69 4.36 12.47
CA ILE A 162 -7.88 3.71 13.02
C ILE A 162 -9.06 4.04 12.09
N GLY A 163 -9.71 3.00 11.60
CA GLY A 163 -10.89 3.12 10.76
C GLY A 163 -12.06 2.35 11.36
N THR A 164 -13.24 2.55 10.77
CA THR A 164 -14.49 1.94 11.21
C THR A 164 -15.13 1.08 10.13
N ASN A 165 -14.39 0.80 9.04
CA ASN A 165 -14.89 -0.08 7.99
C ASN A 165 -14.93 -1.53 8.49
N SER A 166 -15.58 -2.38 7.70
CA SER A 166 -15.73 -3.79 8.02
C SER A 166 -14.36 -4.49 8.10
N ASP A 167 -14.30 -5.59 8.85
CA ASP A 167 -13.25 -6.59 8.75
C ASP A 167 -13.65 -7.73 7.78
N HIS A 168 -14.69 -7.50 6.96
CA HIS A 168 -15.14 -8.40 5.91
C HIS A 168 -14.74 -7.90 4.54
N PHE A 169 -14.24 -8.80 3.68
CA PHE A 169 -14.06 -8.50 2.27
C PHE A 169 -14.37 -9.72 1.40
N SER A 170 -14.57 -9.47 0.10
CA SER A 170 -14.67 -10.52 -0.91
C SER A 170 -13.43 -10.56 -1.78
N ILE A 171 -13.26 -11.62 -2.55
CA ILE A 171 -12.20 -11.72 -3.56
C ILE A 171 -12.85 -11.73 -4.94
N ASN A 172 -12.31 -10.98 -5.89
CA ASN A 172 -12.67 -11.06 -7.29
C ASN A 172 -11.49 -11.63 -8.09
N LEU A 173 -11.55 -12.92 -8.40
CA LEU A 173 -10.56 -13.61 -9.22
C LEU A 173 -10.86 -13.34 -10.70
N ILE A 174 -10.06 -12.49 -11.33
CA ILE A 174 -10.17 -12.13 -12.74
C ILE A 174 -9.18 -12.95 -13.55
N VAL A 175 -9.71 -13.86 -14.37
CA VAL A 175 -8.93 -14.72 -15.25
C VAL A 175 -8.59 -13.98 -16.53
N VAL A 176 -7.29 -13.83 -16.82
CA VAL A 176 -6.79 -13.04 -17.95
C VAL A 176 -6.10 -13.93 -18.99
N GLY A 177 -6.71 -14.05 -20.16
CA GLY A 177 -6.20 -14.87 -21.26
C GLY A 177 -6.57 -16.35 -21.13
N ALA A 178 -5.83 -17.19 -21.87
CA ALA A 178 -5.98 -18.64 -21.84
C ALA A 178 -5.40 -19.24 -20.55
N MET A 179 -6.20 -20.10 -19.91
CA MET A 179 -5.78 -20.86 -18.73
C MET A 179 -5.83 -22.35 -19.02
N GLU A 180 -4.76 -23.02 -18.66
CA GLU A 180 -4.69 -24.47 -18.59
C GLU A 180 -5.02 -24.92 -17.16
N ASN A 181 -5.20 -26.23 -16.97
CA ASN A 181 -5.33 -26.76 -15.61
C ASN A 181 -4.01 -26.56 -14.85
N THR A 182 -4.09 -26.45 -13.53
CA THR A 182 -2.90 -26.41 -12.66
C THR A 182 -2.08 -27.69 -12.78
N LEU A 183 -0.85 -27.70 -12.26
CA LEU A 183 0.04 -28.87 -12.29
C LEU A 183 -0.62 -30.15 -11.73
N ASP A 184 -1.45 -29.99 -10.71
CA ASP A 184 -2.24 -31.03 -10.04
C ASP A 184 -3.62 -31.27 -10.67
N GLY A 185 -3.90 -30.65 -11.82
CA GLY A 185 -5.05 -30.94 -12.67
C GLY A 185 -6.32 -30.14 -12.37
N MET A 186 -6.30 -29.15 -11.45
CA MET A 186 -7.48 -28.34 -11.14
C MET A 186 -7.79 -27.36 -12.26
N ASN A 187 -9.06 -27.30 -12.66
CA ASN A 187 -9.55 -26.22 -13.52
C ASN A 187 -9.80 -24.93 -12.71
N THR A 188 -10.10 -23.82 -13.40
CA THR A 188 -10.32 -22.50 -12.77
C THR A 188 -11.33 -22.51 -11.63
N ASN A 189 -12.45 -23.23 -11.75
CA ASN A 189 -13.48 -23.25 -10.71
C ASN A 189 -13.03 -24.07 -9.49
N GLU A 190 -12.31 -25.16 -9.72
CA GLU A 190 -11.71 -25.98 -8.65
C GLU A 190 -10.64 -25.18 -7.90
N LEU A 191 -9.76 -24.49 -8.64
CA LEU A 191 -8.76 -23.58 -8.09
C LEU A 191 -9.41 -22.46 -7.26
N ALA A 192 -10.45 -21.80 -7.78
CA ALA A 192 -11.18 -20.75 -7.08
C ALA A 192 -11.78 -21.23 -5.75
N ASN A 193 -12.38 -22.43 -5.73
CA ASN A 193 -12.91 -23.02 -4.50
C ASN A 193 -11.80 -23.38 -3.51
N TYR A 194 -10.68 -23.92 -4.02
CA TYR A 194 -9.50 -24.24 -3.22
C TYR A 194 -8.89 -22.97 -2.60
N MET A 195 -8.73 -21.91 -3.39
CA MET A 195 -8.27 -20.59 -2.94
C MET A 195 -9.18 -20.05 -1.84
N LEU A 196 -10.50 -20.00 -2.04
CA LEU A 196 -11.43 -19.48 -1.02
C LEU A 196 -11.31 -20.23 0.32
N LYS A 197 -11.16 -21.56 0.27
CA LYS A 197 -10.94 -22.37 1.47
C LYS A 197 -9.63 -21.98 2.17
N LEU A 198 -8.53 -21.89 1.42
CA LEU A 198 -7.21 -21.60 1.98
C LEU A 198 -7.13 -20.16 2.50
N PHE A 199 -7.72 -19.20 1.79
CA PHE A 199 -7.85 -17.82 2.24
C PHE A 199 -8.56 -17.73 3.60
N ARG A 200 -9.72 -18.40 3.75
CA ARG A 200 -10.45 -18.45 5.03
C ARG A 200 -9.68 -19.16 6.15
N GLU A 201 -8.85 -20.13 5.80
CA GLU A 201 -7.99 -20.82 6.77
C GLU A 201 -6.87 -19.91 7.27
N LYS A 202 -6.17 -19.21 6.36
CA LYS A 202 -4.98 -18.41 6.71
C LYS A 202 -5.32 -17.04 7.27
N TYR A 203 -6.36 -16.38 6.79
CA TYR A 203 -6.82 -15.06 7.25
C TYR A 203 -7.81 -15.15 8.42
N TYR A 204 -7.46 -15.84 9.50
CA TYR A 204 -8.40 -16.16 10.60
C TYR A 204 -8.91 -14.95 11.42
N GLY A 205 -8.31 -13.76 11.25
CA GLY A 205 -8.64 -12.52 11.97
C GLY A 205 -9.54 -11.56 11.19
N VAL A 206 -9.95 -11.93 9.97
CA VAL A 206 -10.86 -11.18 9.09
C VAL A 206 -11.83 -12.15 8.43
N THR A 207 -12.95 -11.66 7.90
CA THR A 207 -13.93 -12.52 7.24
C THR A 207 -13.83 -12.40 5.72
N ILE A 208 -13.70 -13.55 5.04
CA ILE A 208 -13.73 -13.61 3.57
C ILE A 208 -15.08 -14.16 3.13
N ASP A 209 -15.95 -13.26 2.68
CA ASP A 209 -17.35 -13.56 2.42
C ASP A 209 -17.52 -14.51 1.24
N THR A 210 -16.82 -14.26 0.14
CA THR A 210 -16.87 -15.07 -1.08
C THR A 210 -15.69 -14.81 -2.00
N LEU A 211 -15.51 -15.68 -2.98
CA LEU A 211 -14.61 -15.50 -4.12
C LEU A 211 -15.43 -15.58 -5.41
N TYR A 212 -15.50 -14.47 -6.12
CA TYR A 212 -16.11 -14.38 -7.45
C TYR A 212 -15.08 -14.76 -8.50
N VAL A 213 -15.54 -15.47 -9.54
CA VAL A 213 -14.73 -15.71 -10.74
C VAL A 213 -15.27 -14.84 -11.86
N ARG A 214 -14.37 -14.09 -12.49
CA ARG A 214 -14.63 -13.30 -13.69
C ARG A 214 -13.59 -13.62 -14.73
N TYR A 215 -13.92 -13.35 -15.98
CA TYR A 215 -13.00 -13.54 -17.09
C TYR A 215 -12.83 -12.21 -17.80
N ALA A 216 -11.57 -11.77 -17.98
CA ALA A 216 -11.25 -10.47 -18.52
C ALA A 216 -11.88 -10.23 -19.91
N HIS A 217 -11.97 -11.27 -20.77
CA HIS A 217 -12.62 -11.18 -22.08
C HIS A 217 -14.11 -10.78 -22.04
N ASN A 218 -14.76 -10.94 -20.88
CA ASN A 218 -16.15 -10.54 -20.65
C ASN A 218 -16.27 -9.12 -20.05
N HIS A 219 -15.15 -8.43 -19.80
CA HIS A 219 -15.18 -7.07 -19.27
C HIS A 219 -15.93 -6.13 -20.24
N PRO A 220 -16.92 -5.34 -19.78
CA PRO A 220 -17.81 -4.57 -20.67
C PRO A 220 -17.09 -3.58 -21.60
N THR A 221 -15.98 -3.01 -21.13
CA THR A 221 -15.23 -1.97 -21.85
C THR A 221 -13.83 -2.41 -22.30
N LEU A 222 -13.28 -3.47 -21.69
CA LEU A 222 -11.88 -3.88 -21.87
C LEU A 222 -11.74 -5.29 -22.44
N GLY A 223 -12.83 -6.06 -22.55
CA GLY A 223 -12.75 -7.48 -22.89
C GLY A 223 -12.13 -7.77 -24.25
N SER A 224 -12.24 -6.85 -25.21
CA SER A 224 -11.59 -6.96 -26.52
C SER A 224 -10.06 -6.92 -26.47
N LEU A 225 -9.46 -6.39 -25.39
CA LEU A 225 -8.02 -6.34 -25.18
C LEU A 225 -7.46 -7.63 -24.56
N TYR A 226 -8.33 -8.50 -24.04
CA TYR A 226 -7.95 -9.69 -23.27
C TYR A 226 -8.58 -10.96 -23.84
N PRO A 227 -8.16 -11.42 -25.03
CA PRO A 227 -8.77 -12.58 -25.67
C PRO A 227 -8.55 -13.87 -24.86
N ALA A 228 -9.63 -14.66 -24.69
CA ALA A 228 -9.62 -15.88 -23.87
C ALA A 228 -8.77 -17.03 -24.44
N ASN A 229 -8.32 -16.94 -25.68
CA ASN A 229 -7.64 -18.01 -26.41
C ASN A 229 -6.13 -17.78 -26.55
N GLN A 230 -5.57 -16.77 -25.89
CA GLN A 230 -4.13 -16.47 -25.92
C GLN A 230 -3.59 -16.38 -24.50
N PRO A 231 -2.42 -16.97 -24.20
CA PRO A 231 -1.79 -16.79 -22.89
C PRO A 231 -1.45 -15.31 -22.72
N TRP A 232 -1.70 -14.79 -21.51
CA TRP A 232 -1.45 -13.39 -21.20
C TRP A 232 -0.30 -13.27 -20.19
N VAL A 233 0.73 -12.51 -20.55
CA VAL A 233 1.93 -12.29 -19.73
C VAL A 233 1.88 -10.88 -19.16
N ALA A 234 1.95 -10.75 -17.83
CA ALA A 234 2.05 -9.45 -17.18
C ALA A 234 3.37 -8.78 -17.55
N GLY A 235 3.32 -7.58 -18.10
CA GLY A 235 4.46 -6.83 -18.60
C GLY A 235 5.31 -6.15 -17.52
N MET A 236 6.34 -5.45 -18.01
CA MET A 236 7.41 -4.76 -17.28
C MET A 236 7.46 -3.25 -17.63
N SER A 237 6.43 -2.64 -18.25
CA SER A 237 6.46 -1.19 -18.57
C SER A 237 5.08 -0.53 -18.52
N SER A 238 5.06 0.81 -18.59
CA SER A 238 3.91 1.69 -18.36
C SER A 238 2.67 1.48 -19.25
N GLU A 239 2.63 0.44 -20.09
CA GLU A 239 1.45 -0.04 -20.83
C GLU A 239 0.64 -1.11 -20.07
N ASP A 240 1.13 -1.62 -18.91
CA ASP A 240 0.37 -2.50 -17.99
C ASP A 240 -0.77 -1.78 -17.23
N VAL A 241 -0.98 -0.50 -17.54
CA VAL A 241 -2.11 0.35 -17.10
C VAL A 241 -3.46 -0.37 -17.20
N PHE A 242 -3.65 -1.24 -18.20
CA PHE A 242 -4.93 -1.92 -18.40
C PHE A 242 -5.27 -3.02 -17.39
N VAL A 243 -4.29 -3.65 -16.72
CA VAL A 243 -4.59 -4.70 -15.71
C VAL A 243 -5.21 -4.07 -14.48
N SER A 244 -4.68 -2.91 -14.12
CA SER A 244 -5.17 -2.11 -13.00
C SER A 244 -6.57 -1.55 -13.28
N ASP A 245 -6.90 -1.32 -14.55
CA ASP A 245 -8.24 -0.90 -15.00
C ASP A 245 -9.24 -2.08 -15.07
N LEU A 246 -8.77 -3.34 -15.08
CA LEU A 246 -9.65 -4.53 -14.98
C LEU A 246 -10.33 -4.66 -13.61
N ALA A 247 -9.89 -3.92 -12.61
CA ALA A 247 -10.54 -3.86 -11.30
C ALA A 247 -11.96 -3.26 -11.37
N ASP A 248 -12.23 -2.40 -12.36
CA ASP A 248 -13.44 -1.56 -12.40
C ASP A 248 -14.66 -2.27 -13.00
N TRP A 249 -15.14 -3.32 -12.34
CA TRP A 249 -16.37 -4.02 -12.71
C TRP A 249 -17.63 -3.26 -12.25
N PRO A 250 -18.71 -3.22 -13.07
CA PRO A 250 -19.92 -2.47 -12.74
C PRO A 250 -20.80 -3.09 -11.64
N GLU A 251 -20.60 -4.36 -11.30
CA GLU A 251 -21.39 -5.08 -10.30
C GLU A 251 -21.17 -4.52 -8.88
N LYS A 252 -22.27 -4.25 -8.17
CA LYS A 252 -22.20 -3.64 -6.83
C LYS A 252 -21.59 -4.55 -5.78
N GLU A 253 -21.81 -5.85 -5.90
CA GLU A 253 -21.23 -6.85 -5.01
C GLU A 253 -19.71 -6.94 -5.06
N LEU A 254 -19.07 -6.34 -6.07
CA LEU A 254 -17.61 -6.30 -6.20
C LEU A 254 -17.00 -5.07 -5.52
N GLN A 255 -17.78 -4.11 -5.03
CA GLN A 255 -17.27 -2.86 -4.44
C GLN A 255 -16.42 -3.09 -3.18
N SER A 256 -16.64 -4.20 -2.47
CA SER A 256 -15.85 -4.60 -1.31
C SER A 256 -14.88 -5.74 -1.60
N SER A 257 -14.52 -5.94 -2.87
CA SER A 257 -13.64 -7.04 -3.27
C SER A 257 -12.19 -6.62 -3.52
N LEU A 258 -11.26 -7.45 -3.07
CA LEU A 258 -9.88 -7.41 -3.51
C LEU A 258 -9.78 -8.09 -4.88
N ASN A 259 -9.24 -7.41 -5.88
CA ASN A 259 -9.07 -8.00 -7.20
C ASN A 259 -7.77 -8.80 -7.27
N ILE A 260 -7.89 -10.06 -7.69
CA ILE A 260 -6.77 -10.97 -7.96
C ILE A 260 -6.78 -11.31 -9.43
N MET A 261 -5.75 -10.90 -10.16
CA MET A 261 -5.59 -11.13 -11.59
C MET A 261 -4.78 -12.40 -11.79
N LEU A 262 -5.45 -13.44 -12.28
CA LEU A 262 -4.82 -14.72 -12.63
C LEU A 262 -4.37 -14.67 -14.08
N VAL A 263 -3.05 -14.70 -14.28
CA VAL A 263 -2.40 -14.54 -15.59
C VAL A 263 -1.61 -15.81 -15.96
N HIS A 264 -1.14 -15.91 -17.21
CA HIS A 264 -0.30 -17.05 -17.60
C HIS A 264 1.04 -17.00 -16.85
N SER A 265 1.76 -15.88 -16.94
CA SER A 265 3.02 -15.65 -16.21
C SER A 265 3.30 -14.16 -16.03
N ILE A 266 4.31 -13.83 -15.26
CA ILE A 266 4.85 -12.48 -15.13
C ILE A 266 6.15 -12.40 -15.93
N GLY A 267 6.37 -11.29 -16.63
CA GLY A 267 7.46 -11.13 -17.59
C GLY A 267 8.86 -11.24 -16.96
N ALA A 268 8.98 -10.96 -15.66
CA ALA A 268 10.21 -11.11 -14.90
C ALA A 268 10.49 -12.59 -14.55
N ASN A 269 11.75 -12.99 -14.64
CA ASN A 269 12.16 -14.35 -14.28
C ASN A 269 11.90 -14.62 -12.79
N ASP A 270 11.48 -15.86 -12.51
CA ASP A 270 11.29 -16.43 -11.19
C ASP A 270 10.24 -15.71 -10.33
N ILE A 271 9.38 -14.84 -10.90
CA ILE A 271 8.29 -14.18 -10.18
C ILE A 271 6.99 -14.97 -10.28
N MET A 272 6.38 -15.24 -9.13
CA MET A 272 5.10 -15.94 -9.01
C MET A 272 3.91 -14.98 -8.89
N GLY A 273 4.12 -13.85 -8.23
CA GLY A 273 3.10 -12.84 -8.00
C GLY A 273 3.73 -11.50 -7.62
N PHE A 274 2.92 -10.45 -7.68
CA PHE A 274 3.27 -9.15 -7.14
C PHE A 274 2.02 -8.38 -6.73
N SER A 275 2.23 -7.40 -5.86
CA SER A 275 1.19 -6.50 -5.37
C SER A 275 1.81 -5.17 -4.94
N HIS A 276 0.98 -4.12 -4.93
CA HIS A 276 1.36 -2.87 -4.27
C HIS A 276 1.32 -3.04 -2.76
N LEU A 277 2.33 -2.51 -2.07
CA LEU A 277 2.33 -2.46 -0.62
C LEU A 277 1.28 -1.42 -0.16
N PHE A 278 0.36 -1.85 0.72
CA PHE A 278 -0.77 -1.05 1.22
C PHE A 278 -1.76 -0.63 0.12
N ALA A 279 -2.71 -1.52 -0.18
CA ALA A 279 -3.80 -1.29 -1.10
C ALA A 279 -4.62 -0.08 -0.71
N GLY A 280 -4.81 0.82 -1.68
CA GLY A 280 -5.45 2.12 -1.51
C GLY A 280 -6.95 2.08 -1.24
N VAL A 281 -7.63 1.08 -1.81
CA VAL A 281 -9.09 0.91 -1.79
C VAL A 281 -9.43 -0.57 -2.04
N LEU A 282 -10.67 -0.99 -1.77
CA LEU A 282 -11.24 -2.21 -2.39
C LEU A 282 -12.22 -1.84 -3.52
N GLY A 283 -12.65 -2.84 -4.27
CA GLY A 283 -13.53 -2.74 -5.44
C GLY A 283 -12.88 -2.26 -6.72
N SER A 284 -12.33 -1.06 -6.75
CA SER A 284 -11.93 -0.36 -7.99
C SER A 284 -10.52 0.23 -7.94
N GLY A 285 -9.92 0.54 -9.10
CA GLY A 285 -8.68 1.32 -9.17
C GLY A 285 -7.38 0.55 -8.91
N ARG A 286 -6.27 1.20 -9.28
CA ARG A 286 -4.97 0.54 -9.45
C ARG A 286 -4.35 -0.03 -8.19
N GLU A 287 -4.59 0.65 -7.08
CA GLU A 287 -4.07 0.26 -5.78
C GLU A 287 -4.78 -0.99 -5.21
N ASN A 288 -5.79 -1.54 -5.91
CA ASN A 288 -6.57 -2.72 -5.51
C ASN A 288 -6.30 -3.92 -6.44
N SER A 289 -5.03 -4.21 -6.74
CA SER A 289 -4.66 -5.27 -7.70
C SER A 289 -3.55 -6.16 -7.15
N VAL A 290 -3.85 -7.46 -7.05
CA VAL A 290 -2.87 -8.53 -6.81
C VAL A 290 -2.73 -9.33 -8.09
N VAL A 291 -1.52 -9.51 -8.61
CA VAL A 291 -1.28 -10.27 -9.84
C VAL A 291 -0.58 -11.59 -9.50
N ILE A 292 -1.11 -12.70 -10.00
CA ILE A 292 -0.55 -14.05 -9.79
C ILE A 292 -0.45 -14.82 -11.10
N GLY A 293 0.69 -15.48 -11.32
CA GLY A 293 0.91 -16.35 -12.47
C GLY A 293 0.45 -17.78 -12.22
N THR A 294 -0.07 -18.44 -13.26
CA THR A 294 -0.21 -19.91 -13.29
C THR A 294 1.10 -20.61 -13.64
N HIS A 295 2.03 -19.88 -14.23
CA HIS A 295 3.37 -20.33 -14.58
C HIS A 295 4.43 -19.35 -14.05
N VAL A 296 5.61 -19.89 -13.77
CA VAL A 296 6.81 -19.09 -13.46
C VAL A 296 7.76 -19.13 -14.63
N ARG A 297 8.17 -17.96 -15.10
CA ARG A 297 9.18 -17.83 -16.15
C ARG A 297 10.57 -18.18 -15.58
N LYS A 298 11.21 -19.25 -16.04
CA LYS A 298 12.57 -19.64 -15.59
C LYS A 298 13.67 -19.02 -16.44
N SER A 299 13.39 -18.89 -17.73
CA SER A 299 14.24 -18.23 -18.72
C SER A 299 13.36 -17.61 -19.83
N PRO A 300 13.93 -16.86 -20.79
CA PRO A 300 13.13 -16.19 -21.82
C PRO A 300 12.16 -17.08 -22.59
N SER A 301 12.44 -18.39 -22.69
CA SER A 301 11.67 -19.39 -23.42
C SER A 301 11.19 -20.57 -22.57
N GLU A 302 11.34 -20.52 -21.24
CA GLU A 302 11.04 -21.62 -20.34
C GLU A 302 10.06 -21.18 -19.25
N TYR A 303 8.98 -21.93 -19.12
CA TYR A 303 7.92 -21.71 -18.14
C TYR A 303 7.70 -22.98 -17.34
N GLU A 304 7.59 -22.85 -16.03
CA GLU A 304 7.22 -23.92 -15.11
C GLU A 304 5.76 -23.76 -14.70
N LEU A 305 4.92 -24.77 -14.94
CA LEU A 305 3.53 -24.80 -14.51
C LEU A 305 3.44 -24.98 -12.99
N LEU A 306 2.62 -24.16 -12.33
CA LEU A 306 2.45 -24.18 -10.88
C LEU A 306 1.31 -25.11 -10.42
N SER A 307 1.47 -25.64 -9.20
CA SER A 307 0.38 -26.33 -8.48
C SER A 307 -0.68 -25.36 -7.98
N SER A 308 -1.90 -25.85 -7.76
CA SER A 308 -2.99 -25.08 -7.14
C SER A 308 -2.58 -24.48 -5.78
N ASN A 309 -1.81 -25.24 -4.98
CA ASN A 309 -1.29 -24.79 -3.69
C ASN A 309 -0.29 -23.64 -3.84
N SER A 310 0.64 -23.73 -4.79
CA SER A 310 1.60 -22.66 -5.07
C SER A 310 0.90 -21.37 -5.52
N ILE A 311 -0.11 -21.48 -6.39
CA ILE A 311 -0.89 -20.33 -6.86
C ILE A 311 -1.66 -19.70 -5.69
N ALA A 312 -2.36 -20.51 -4.89
CA ALA A 312 -3.15 -20.03 -3.77
C ALA A 312 -2.29 -19.40 -2.66
N LEU A 313 -1.17 -20.01 -2.28
CA LEU A 313 -0.26 -19.44 -1.28
C LEU A 313 0.41 -18.15 -1.77
N THR A 314 0.73 -18.05 -3.05
CA THR A 314 1.20 -16.78 -3.64
C THR A 314 0.11 -15.72 -3.55
N ALA A 315 -1.13 -16.04 -3.91
CA ALA A 315 -2.23 -15.09 -3.80
C ALA A 315 -2.43 -14.58 -2.36
N ILE A 316 -2.32 -15.47 -1.38
CA ILE A 316 -2.39 -15.13 0.05
C ILE A 316 -1.21 -14.25 0.47
N HIS A 317 0.01 -14.57 0.03
CA HIS A 317 1.21 -13.76 0.31
C HIS A 317 1.07 -12.33 -0.25
N GLU A 318 0.71 -12.20 -1.52
CA GLU A 318 0.53 -10.89 -2.17
C GLU A 318 -0.64 -10.10 -1.59
N THR A 319 -1.70 -10.78 -1.15
CA THR A 319 -2.77 -10.13 -0.38
C THR A 319 -2.27 -9.62 0.97
N GLY A 320 -1.26 -10.25 1.58
CA GLY A 320 -0.60 -9.78 2.79
C GLY A 320 0.08 -8.42 2.57
N HIS A 321 0.80 -8.26 1.46
CA HIS A 321 1.38 -6.97 1.05
C HIS A 321 0.31 -5.90 0.78
N ALA A 322 -0.78 -6.27 0.10
CA ALA A 322 -1.92 -5.39 -0.08
C ALA A 322 -2.49 -4.89 1.27
N PHE A 323 -2.44 -5.69 2.33
CA PHE A 323 -2.87 -5.27 3.66
C PHE A 323 -1.73 -4.77 4.58
N GLY A 324 -0.58 -4.43 3.99
CA GLY A 324 0.49 -3.70 4.67
C GLY A 324 1.58 -4.55 5.30
N LEU A 325 1.57 -5.86 5.08
CA LEU A 325 2.67 -6.71 5.53
C LEU A 325 3.89 -6.54 4.62
N ARG A 326 5.07 -6.47 5.22
CA ARG A 326 6.34 -6.57 4.51
C ARG A 326 6.80 -8.02 4.49
N HIS A 327 7.79 -8.33 3.66
CA HIS A 327 8.52 -9.58 3.83
C HIS A 327 9.15 -9.61 5.22
N THR A 328 9.07 -10.76 5.90
CA THR A 328 9.68 -10.96 7.23
C THR A 328 11.18 -10.61 7.23
N SER A 329 11.83 -10.88 6.11
CA SER A 329 13.19 -10.47 5.80
C SER A 329 13.24 -9.84 4.42
N THR A 330 13.77 -8.63 4.31
CA THR A 330 13.84 -7.91 3.03
C THR A 330 14.81 -8.56 2.05
N THR A 331 14.42 -8.64 0.79
CA THR A 331 15.27 -9.11 -0.32
C THR A 331 16.08 -7.96 -0.94
N ARG A 332 17.11 -8.27 -1.74
CA ARG A 332 17.83 -7.24 -2.50
C ARG A 332 16.93 -6.47 -3.47
N ARG A 333 15.89 -7.12 -3.98
CA ARG A 333 14.92 -6.53 -4.91
C ARG A 333 14.03 -5.50 -4.21
N ASP A 334 13.57 -5.80 -3.00
CA ASP A 334 12.75 -4.88 -2.20
C ASP A 334 13.48 -3.56 -1.89
N LEU A 335 14.81 -3.62 -1.77
CA LEU A 335 15.68 -2.45 -1.54
C LEU A 335 16.16 -1.80 -2.86
N ASN A 336 15.71 -2.29 -4.02
CA ASN A 336 16.16 -1.86 -5.34
C ASN A 336 17.70 -1.84 -5.49
N LEU A 337 18.38 -2.82 -4.88
CA LEU A 337 19.85 -2.92 -4.90
C LEU A 337 20.30 -3.62 -6.19
N SER A 338 20.52 -2.84 -7.25
CA SER A 338 20.95 -3.38 -8.55
C SER A 338 22.43 -3.82 -8.60
N ASN A 339 23.30 -3.24 -7.77
CA ASN A 339 24.76 -3.41 -7.85
C ASN A 339 25.45 -3.73 -6.50
N LEU A 340 25.31 -4.97 -6.01
CA LEU A 340 26.10 -5.52 -4.90
C LEU A 340 26.90 -6.77 -5.33
N SER A 341 27.65 -6.64 -6.43
CA SER A 341 28.69 -7.59 -6.85
C SER A 341 30.07 -6.96 -6.72
N GLY A 342 30.47 -6.62 -5.50
CA GLY A 342 31.81 -6.08 -5.23
C GLY A 342 31.82 -5.12 -4.05
N PHE A 343 32.98 -5.03 -3.40
CA PHE A 343 33.24 -4.11 -2.30
C PHE A 343 32.82 -2.68 -2.67
N VAL A 344 31.91 -2.12 -1.88
CA VAL A 344 31.35 -0.76 -1.92
C VAL A 344 30.29 -0.53 -3.02
N PRO A 345 28.98 -0.57 -2.68
CA PRO A 345 27.93 -0.11 -3.59
C PRO A 345 28.01 1.41 -3.74
N SER A 346 28.06 1.91 -4.97
CA SER A 346 28.07 3.36 -5.25
C SER A 346 26.69 4.01 -5.16
N ASP A 347 25.60 3.24 -5.26
CA ASP A 347 24.22 3.76 -5.20
C ASP A 347 23.29 2.75 -4.49
N ILE A 348 23.11 2.93 -3.18
CA ILE A 348 22.01 2.31 -2.44
C ILE A 348 20.83 3.26 -2.58
N SER A 349 19.83 2.90 -3.40
CA SER A 349 18.60 3.69 -3.57
C SER A 349 17.44 3.23 -2.66
N GLY A 350 17.64 2.16 -1.88
CA GLY A 350 16.64 1.61 -0.96
C GLY A 350 16.72 2.17 0.48
N ASP A 351 15.59 2.13 1.18
CA ASP A 351 15.51 2.52 2.59
C ASP A 351 15.95 1.36 3.50
N LEU A 352 17.25 1.33 3.85
CA LEU A 352 17.83 0.32 4.73
C LEU A 352 17.26 0.35 6.16
N SER A 353 16.55 1.41 6.57
CA SER A 353 15.90 1.41 7.89
C SER A 353 14.75 0.40 7.98
N ASN A 354 14.27 -0.09 6.84
CA ASN A 354 13.14 -1.01 6.73
C ASN A 354 13.57 -2.41 6.24
N ILE A 355 14.78 -2.87 6.61
CA ILE A 355 15.30 -4.22 6.29
C ILE A 355 14.59 -5.36 7.04
N GLU A 356 13.87 -5.02 8.10
CA GLU A 356 13.02 -5.90 8.91
C GLU A 356 11.58 -5.40 8.75
N ASP A 357 10.59 -6.30 8.88
CA ASP A 357 9.17 -5.91 8.85
C ASP A 357 8.71 -5.12 10.09
N GLY A 358 9.52 -5.12 11.15
CA GLY A 358 9.29 -4.40 12.39
C GLY A 358 8.40 -5.13 13.40
N LEU A 359 8.00 -6.37 13.13
CA LEU A 359 7.19 -7.16 14.06
C LEU A 359 8.12 -7.99 14.97
N THR A 360 7.72 -8.12 16.23
CA THR A 360 8.58 -8.78 17.23
C THR A 360 8.50 -10.31 17.20
N ASP A 361 7.51 -10.86 16.50
CA ASP A 361 7.29 -12.30 16.34
C ASP A 361 7.75 -12.86 14.99
N THR A 362 8.37 -12.04 14.14
CA THR A 362 8.97 -12.42 12.85
C THR A 362 10.47 -12.10 12.84
N PRO A 363 11.32 -13.02 13.32
CA PRO A 363 12.76 -12.80 13.39
C PRO A 363 13.38 -12.60 12.00
N PHE A 364 14.21 -11.57 11.86
CA PHE A 364 14.97 -11.29 10.64
C PHE A 364 16.01 -12.38 10.33
N CYS A 365 16.05 -12.81 9.07
CA CYS A 365 17.02 -13.75 8.54
C CYS A 365 17.97 -13.07 7.54
N GLU A 366 19.21 -12.83 7.96
CA GLU A 366 20.26 -12.19 7.14
C GLU A 366 20.60 -12.97 5.85
N TYR A 367 20.34 -14.29 5.84
CA TYR A 367 20.62 -15.12 4.66
C TYR A 367 19.74 -14.75 3.48
N ILE A 368 18.54 -14.21 3.72
CA ILE A 368 17.67 -13.70 2.66
C ILE A 368 18.37 -12.54 1.97
N LEU A 369 18.69 -11.45 2.67
CA LEU A 369 19.36 -10.27 2.09
C LEU A 369 20.67 -10.62 1.37
N ASN A 370 21.43 -11.58 1.90
CA ASN A 370 22.71 -12.00 1.34
C ASN A 370 22.60 -13.03 0.21
N SER A 371 21.44 -13.64 0.00
CA SER A 371 21.31 -14.67 -1.01
C SER A 371 21.34 -14.05 -2.41
N GLY A 372 22.09 -14.70 -3.33
CA GLY A 372 22.06 -14.40 -4.76
C GLY A 372 20.87 -15.06 -5.48
N LEU A 373 19.85 -15.49 -4.72
CA LEU A 373 18.64 -16.13 -5.26
C LEU A 373 17.85 -15.16 -6.14
N TYR A 374 18.00 -13.86 -5.89
CA TYR A 374 17.33 -12.79 -6.61
C TYR A 374 18.09 -12.49 -7.90
N LYS A 375 17.51 -12.86 -9.05
CA LYS A 375 17.94 -12.25 -10.32
C LYS A 375 17.63 -10.77 -10.24
N GLN A 376 18.63 -9.96 -10.58
CA GLN A 376 18.53 -8.51 -10.71
C GLN A 376 17.23 -8.18 -11.47
N ALA A 377 16.48 -7.19 -10.98
CA ALA A 377 15.55 -6.50 -11.85
C ALA A 377 16.38 -6.04 -13.07
N ALA A 378 16.00 -6.47 -14.28
CA ALA A 378 16.52 -5.80 -15.46
C ALA A 378 16.17 -4.31 -15.33
N GLU A 379 17.00 -3.41 -15.85
CA GLU A 379 16.80 -1.95 -15.74
C GLU A 379 15.40 -1.48 -16.22
N ASP A 380 14.69 -2.32 -16.96
CA ASP A 380 13.33 -2.10 -17.46
C ASP A 380 12.23 -2.81 -16.65
N ALA A 381 12.50 -3.39 -15.47
CA ALA A 381 11.55 -4.23 -14.75
C ALA A 381 10.75 -3.47 -13.70
N ILE A 382 9.57 -3.00 -14.11
CA ILE A 382 8.53 -2.43 -13.25
C ILE A 382 8.95 -1.05 -12.71
N ASP A 383 8.09 -0.03 -12.85
CA ASP A 383 8.24 1.21 -12.08
C ASP A 383 8.07 0.86 -10.59
N SER A 384 9.17 0.43 -9.98
CA SER A 384 9.29 -0.35 -8.74
C SER A 384 9.04 0.47 -7.47
N ARG A 385 8.31 1.57 -7.61
CA ARG A 385 7.99 2.48 -6.50
C ARG A 385 6.90 1.88 -5.60
N GLY A 386 7.20 0.78 -4.91
CA GLY A 386 6.36 0.21 -3.85
C GLY A 386 5.61 -1.07 -4.22
N ALA A 387 6.12 -1.86 -5.18
CA ALA A 387 5.62 -3.20 -5.44
C ALA A 387 6.51 -4.25 -4.75
N CYS A 388 5.91 -5.18 -4.02
CA CYS A 388 6.57 -6.37 -3.49
C CYS A 388 6.23 -7.57 -4.37
N ALA A 389 7.13 -8.55 -4.46
CA ALA A 389 6.94 -9.70 -5.33
C ALA A 389 7.52 -10.97 -4.72
N ARG A 390 6.76 -12.05 -4.79
CA ARG A 390 7.20 -13.38 -4.37
C ARG A 390 7.96 -14.13 -5.46
N GLU A 391 9.11 -14.70 -5.09
CA GLU A 391 9.98 -15.45 -6.00
C GLU A 391 9.87 -16.98 -5.85
N GLY A 392 9.91 -17.69 -6.99
CA GLY A 392 10.07 -19.13 -7.08
C GLY A 392 11.55 -19.52 -7.11
N VAL A 393 12.00 -20.39 -6.21
CA VAL A 393 13.43 -20.68 -6.02
C VAL A 393 14.07 -21.32 -7.27
N ALA A 394 15.09 -20.67 -7.83
CA ALA A 394 15.96 -21.22 -8.88
C ALA A 394 17.38 -21.52 -8.35
N SER A 395 17.52 -22.63 -7.62
CA SER A 395 18.73 -23.47 -7.50
C SER A 395 20.01 -23.00 -6.72
N ARG A 396 20.65 -24.01 -6.10
CA ARG A 396 22.00 -24.17 -5.48
C ARG A 396 22.36 -23.57 -4.10
N VAL A 397 21.63 -22.62 -3.52
CA VAL A 397 21.91 -22.14 -2.13
C VAL A 397 20.90 -22.70 -1.11
N LYS A 398 20.47 -23.96 -1.29
CA LYS A 398 19.44 -24.61 -0.44
C LYS A 398 19.86 -24.80 1.03
N ALA A 399 21.10 -24.57 1.44
CA ALA A 399 21.52 -24.89 2.81
C ALA A 399 21.22 -23.78 3.84
N SER A 400 21.40 -22.50 3.51
CA SER A 400 21.34 -21.41 4.51
C SER A 400 19.94 -20.86 4.74
N ILE A 401 19.11 -20.68 3.69
CA ILE A 401 17.75 -20.16 3.86
C ILE A 401 16.85 -21.13 4.65
N TYR A 402 17.14 -22.44 4.61
CA TYR A 402 16.41 -23.46 5.36
C TYR A 402 16.70 -23.43 6.87
N THR A 403 17.64 -22.58 7.29
CA THR A 403 17.91 -22.31 8.71
C THR A 403 17.23 -21.03 9.21
N CYS A 404 16.52 -20.30 8.34
CA CYS A 404 15.78 -19.13 8.73
C CYS A 404 14.65 -19.51 9.71
N PRO A 405 14.52 -18.79 10.84
CA PRO A 405 13.55 -19.10 11.89
C PRO A 405 12.08 -18.88 11.50
N ASP A 406 11.83 -18.14 10.43
CA ASP A 406 10.55 -17.64 9.92
C ASP A 406 10.13 -18.29 8.60
N LEU A 407 10.73 -19.42 8.25
CA LEU A 407 10.56 -20.06 6.96
C LEU A 407 9.17 -20.69 6.74
N ASP A 408 8.44 -20.95 7.83
CA ASP A 408 7.03 -21.33 7.82
C ASP A 408 6.08 -20.12 7.86
N ASN A 409 6.59 -18.90 7.68
CA ASN A 409 5.76 -17.70 7.59
C ASN A 409 5.22 -17.49 6.17
N ILE A 410 3.97 -17.07 6.04
CA ILE A 410 3.38 -16.76 4.73
C ILE A 410 4.13 -15.63 4.02
N MET A 411 4.61 -14.63 4.76
CA MET A 411 5.35 -13.47 4.22
C MET A 411 6.85 -13.75 4.05
N PHE A 412 7.29 -15.00 4.19
CA PHE A 412 8.64 -15.36 3.79
C PHE A 412 8.80 -15.16 2.27
N PRO A 413 9.84 -14.46 1.81
CA PRO A 413 9.91 -13.94 0.43
C PRO A 413 10.11 -15.01 -0.66
N VAL A 414 10.37 -16.26 -0.27
CA VAL A 414 10.69 -17.34 -1.20
C VAL A 414 9.84 -18.58 -0.91
N THR A 415 9.45 -19.27 -1.96
CA THR A 415 8.76 -20.56 -1.80
C THR A 415 9.73 -21.62 -1.28
N VAL A 416 9.39 -22.25 -0.16
CA VAL A 416 10.17 -23.36 0.40
C VAL A 416 9.40 -24.68 0.29
N ASP A 417 10.06 -25.66 -0.32
CA ASP A 417 9.54 -27.03 -0.45
C ASP A 417 9.25 -27.62 0.95
N GLY A 418 8.06 -28.22 1.11
CA GLY A 418 7.68 -28.92 2.36
C GLY A 418 7.01 -28.04 3.44
N TYR A 419 6.82 -26.74 3.17
CA TYR A 419 6.18 -25.79 4.10
C TYR A 419 4.81 -25.34 3.59
N GLU A 420 3.96 -26.31 3.25
CA GLU A 420 2.58 -26.06 2.78
C GLU A 420 1.66 -25.51 3.88
N ASN A 421 2.05 -25.68 5.14
CA ASN A 421 1.30 -25.23 6.32
C ASN A 421 1.71 -23.84 6.80
N ALA A 422 2.34 -23.02 5.96
CA ALA A 422 2.76 -21.68 6.34
C ALA A 422 1.60 -20.85 6.92
N THR A 423 1.89 -20.02 7.93
CA THR A 423 0.90 -19.21 8.65
C THR A 423 1.35 -17.77 8.85
N PHE A 424 0.38 -16.87 9.08
CA PHE A 424 0.66 -15.54 9.62
C PHE A 424 0.87 -15.62 11.13
N THR A 425 1.69 -14.72 11.68
CA THR A 425 1.79 -14.51 13.13
C THR A 425 0.59 -13.71 13.66
N ALA A 426 0.46 -13.63 14.98
CA ALA A 426 -0.59 -12.84 15.61
C ALA A 426 -0.44 -11.34 15.32
N GLN A 427 0.78 -10.80 15.32
CA GLN A 427 1.01 -9.39 14.96
C GLN A 427 0.69 -9.11 13.49
N GLN A 428 1.07 -10.02 12.58
CA GLN A 428 0.73 -9.88 11.16
C GLN A 428 -0.79 -9.85 10.94
N MET A 429 -1.54 -10.72 11.63
CA MET A 429 -3.01 -10.73 11.51
C MET A 429 -3.68 -9.49 12.11
N GLU A 430 -3.17 -8.95 13.21
CA GLU A 430 -3.69 -7.69 13.74
C GLU A 430 -3.38 -6.51 12.82
N LEU A 431 -2.20 -6.49 12.19
CA LEU A 431 -1.86 -5.50 11.18
C LEU A 431 -2.84 -5.58 10.01
N ILE A 432 -3.04 -6.77 9.42
CA ILE A 432 -4.02 -6.99 8.35
C ILE A 432 -5.40 -6.47 8.75
N ARG A 433 -5.90 -6.85 9.94
CA ARG A 433 -7.22 -6.45 10.42
C ARG A 433 -7.33 -4.94 10.57
N SER A 434 -6.35 -4.30 11.21
CA SER A 434 -6.33 -2.85 11.42
C SER A 434 -6.22 -2.06 10.11
N THR A 435 -5.45 -2.57 9.14
CA THR A 435 -5.32 -1.99 7.80
C THR A 435 -6.61 -2.17 6.98
N LEU A 436 -7.26 -3.33 7.06
CA LEU A 436 -8.55 -3.52 6.37
C LEU A 436 -9.61 -2.53 6.89
N MET A 437 -9.66 -2.30 8.19
CA MET A 437 -10.64 -1.38 8.80
C MET A 437 -10.44 0.09 8.42
N ILE A 438 -9.26 0.51 7.94
CA ILE A 438 -9.03 1.87 7.40
C ILE A 438 -9.35 2.00 5.91
N ILE A 439 -9.33 0.89 5.16
CA ILE A 439 -9.64 0.88 3.73
C ILE A 439 -11.16 0.99 3.54
N PRO A 440 -11.69 1.98 2.80
CA PRO A 440 -13.12 2.08 2.54
C PRO A 440 -13.59 0.96 1.62
N HIS A 441 -14.68 0.29 2.00
CA HIS A 441 -15.31 -0.77 1.22
C HIS A 441 -16.75 -1.08 1.66
#